data_AF-A0A7S2NFU0-F1
#
_entry.id   AF-A0A7S2NFU0-F1
#
_cell.length_a   1.000
_cell.length_b   1.000
_cell.length_c   1.000
_cell.angle_alpha   90.00
_cell.angle_beta   90.00
_cell.angle_gamma   90.00
#
_symmetry.space_group_name_H-M   'P 1'
#
loop_
_entity.id
_entity.type
_entity.pdbx_description
1 polymer ?
#
loop_
_entity_poly.entity_id
_entity_poly.type
_entity_poly.pdbx_seq_one_letter_code
_entity_poly.pdbx_strand_id
1 'polypeptide(L)'
;QQLAAAAPSRFLYAGWRLLYSTAVHGISLNTFYARTAGCGCCFVAIKDSTGNVFGAFCSEWREPASPPAFYGSGETFLFTVERVTGLPPLPASTGEVPPHEAVHVHRWSGANSFFMLSERGHLAVGSGGHFGLWLDAELLHGSSGPSTTFGN
;
A
#
# COMPACT_ATOMS: atom_id res chain seq x y z
N GLN A 1 5.90 13.51 -0.16
CA GLN A 1 5.18 14.24 0.91
C GLN A 1 3.67 13.93 0.91
N GLN A 2 3.00 13.79 -0.24
CA GLN A 2 1.54 13.56 -0.30
C GLN A 2 1.05 12.26 0.38
N LEU A 3 1.77 11.13 0.24
CA LEU A 3 1.40 9.86 0.90
C LEU A 3 1.48 9.93 2.43
N ALA A 4 2.48 10.61 2.98
CA ALA A 4 2.61 10.80 4.42
C ALA A 4 1.45 11.62 5.00
N ALA A 5 0.83 12.49 4.20
CA ALA A 5 -0.37 13.23 4.59
C ALA A 5 -1.65 12.37 4.65
N ALA A 6 -1.67 11.22 3.96
CA ALA A 6 -2.77 10.27 4.02
C ALA A 6 -2.70 9.35 5.26
N ALA A 7 -1.50 9.16 5.83
CA ALA A 7 -1.32 8.43 7.08
C ALA A 7 -2.00 9.18 8.26
N PRO A 8 -2.34 8.48 9.35
CA PRO A 8 -2.82 9.13 10.57
C PRO A 8 -1.88 10.26 11.01
N SER A 9 -2.45 11.37 11.52
CA SER A 9 -1.72 12.62 11.82
C SER A 9 -0.49 12.44 12.73
N ARG A 10 -0.49 11.38 13.56
CA ARG A 10 0.64 10.99 14.41
C ARG A 10 1.92 10.63 13.63
N PHE A 11 1.83 10.35 12.33
CA PHE A 11 2.97 9.98 11.48
C PHE A 11 3.38 11.07 10.47
N LEU A 12 2.74 12.24 10.50
CA LEU A 12 3.07 13.35 9.60
C LEU A 12 4.53 13.81 9.72
N TYR A 13 5.10 13.71 10.93
CA TYR A 13 6.49 14.07 11.24
C TYR A 13 7.37 12.84 11.52
N ALA A 14 6.86 11.64 11.25
CA ALA A 14 7.64 10.42 11.46
C ALA A 14 8.75 10.30 10.41
N GLY A 15 9.95 9.92 10.86
CA GLY A 15 11.05 9.56 9.97
C GLY A 15 10.79 8.21 9.32
N TRP A 16 10.17 8.21 8.14
CA TRP A 16 9.96 6.99 7.36
C TRP A 16 11.31 6.41 6.93
N ARG A 17 11.56 5.15 7.29
CA ARG A 17 12.73 4.40 6.84
C ARG A 17 12.32 3.26 5.92
N LEU A 18 13.17 2.96 4.95
CA LEU A 18 13.00 1.79 4.10
C LEU A 18 13.24 0.52 4.91
N LEU A 19 12.21 -0.32 5.05
CA LEU A 19 12.32 -1.62 5.73
C LEU A 19 12.71 -2.75 4.76
N TYR A 20 12.10 -2.72 3.57
CA TYR A 20 12.28 -3.73 2.53
C TYR A 20 12.19 -3.09 1.15
N SER A 21 12.91 -3.67 0.19
CA SER A 21 12.88 -3.29 -1.22
C SER A 21 13.35 -4.48 -2.04
N THR A 22 12.61 -4.81 -3.10
CA THR A 22 12.96 -5.93 -3.98
C THR A 22 14.31 -5.74 -4.68
N ALA A 23 14.71 -4.49 -4.92
CA ALA A 23 16.00 -4.16 -5.55
C ALA A 23 17.21 -4.36 -4.62
N VAL A 24 17.01 -4.28 -3.29
CA VAL A 24 18.11 -4.35 -2.31
C VAL A 24 18.12 -5.68 -1.55
N HIS A 25 16.93 -6.20 -1.24
CA HIS A 25 16.75 -7.32 -0.31
C HIS A 25 16.29 -8.61 -1.00
N GLY A 26 16.17 -8.60 -2.32
CA GLY A 26 15.70 -9.74 -3.11
C GLY A 26 14.19 -9.82 -3.22
N ILE A 27 13.69 -10.90 -3.80
CA ILE A 27 12.28 -11.07 -4.18
C ILE A 27 11.64 -12.23 -3.40
N SER A 28 11.79 -12.22 -2.07
CA SER A 28 11.26 -13.30 -1.22
C SER A 28 10.32 -12.75 -0.15
N LEU A 29 9.08 -13.23 -0.16
CA LEU A 29 8.07 -12.88 0.83
C LEU A 29 8.49 -13.29 2.25
N ASN A 30 9.26 -14.38 2.40
CA ASN A 30 9.80 -14.78 3.70
C ASN A 30 10.81 -13.74 4.24
N THR A 31 11.70 -13.23 3.38
CA THR A 31 12.62 -12.14 3.73
C THR A 31 11.87 -10.85 4.05
N PHE A 32 10.77 -10.59 3.34
CA PHE A 32 9.88 -9.48 3.64
C PHE A 32 9.30 -9.60 5.05
N TYR A 33 8.67 -10.73 5.41
CA TYR A 33 8.11 -10.94 6.75
C TYR A 33 9.18 -10.84 7.83
N ALA A 34 10.36 -11.43 7.64
CA ALA A 34 11.44 -11.35 8.63
C ALA A 34 11.90 -9.91 8.90
N ARG A 35 11.80 -9.01 7.91
CA ARG A 35 12.22 -7.60 8.04
C ARG A 35 11.11 -6.68 8.52
N THR A 36 9.86 -7.02 8.23
CA THR A 36 8.68 -6.25 8.68
C THR A 36 8.13 -6.77 10.00
N ALA A 37 8.58 -7.93 10.48
CA ALA A 37 8.23 -8.48 11.79
C ALA A 37 8.56 -7.48 12.90
N GLY A 38 7.57 -7.22 13.76
CA GLY A 38 7.70 -6.26 14.86
C GLY A 38 7.73 -4.79 14.42
N CYS A 39 7.62 -4.49 13.13
CA CYS A 39 7.37 -3.13 12.67
C CYS A 39 5.89 -2.78 12.87
N GLY A 40 5.63 -1.55 13.30
CA GLY A 40 4.27 -1.02 13.40
C GLY A 40 3.65 -0.77 12.02
N CYS A 41 2.93 0.33 11.88
CA CYS A 41 2.37 0.69 10.59
C CYS A 41 3.45 0.96 9.53
N CYS A 42 3.18 0.60 8.28
CA CYS A 42 4.10 0.86 7.19
C CYS A 42 3.35 1.09 5.87
N PHE A 43 4.04 1.73 4.93
CA PHE A 43 3.60 1.77 3.53
C PHE A 43 4.23 0.63 2.74
N VAL A 44 3.40 -0.06 1.98
CA VAL A 44 3.82 -0.90 0.86
C VAL A 44 3.54 -0.12 -0.39
N ALA A 45 4.57 0.16 -1.17
CA ALA A 45 4.46 0.80 -2.48
C ALA A 45 5.01 -0.15 -3.54
N ILE A 46 4.23 -0.35 -4.58
CA ILE A 46 4.55 -1.20 -5.72
C ILE A 46 4.58 -0.30 -6.94
N LYS A 47 5.61 -0.49 -7.75
CA LYS A 47 5.71 0.11 -9.08
C LYS A 47 5.66 -1.02 -10.08
N ASP A 48 4.65 -1.01 -10.94
CA ASP A 48 4.55 -2.01 -12.00
C ASP A 48 5.51 -1.73 -13.16
N SER A 49 5.58 -2.67 -14.11
CA SER A 49 6.42 -2.56 -15.31
C SER A 49 5.98 -1.45 -16.26
N THR A 50 4.72 -1.01 -16.18
CA THR A 50 4.16 0.08 -16.98
C THR A 50 4.38 1.46 -16.35
N GLY A 51 4.91 1.50 -15.13
CA GLY A 51 5.25 2.73 -14.40
C GLY A 51 4.15 3.27 -13.50
N ASN A 52 3.03 2.57 -13.33
CA ASN A 52 2.02 2.94 -12.34
C ASN A 52 2.54 2.63 -10.94
N VAL A 53 2.17 3.48 -9.98
CA VAL A 53 2.53 3.28 -8.58
C VAL A 53 1.27 3.15 -7.76
N PHE A 54 1.18 2.08 -6.99
CA PHE A 54 0.04 1.80 -6.13
C PHE A 54 0.49 0.97 -4.93
N GLY A 55 -0.39 0.79 -3.96
CA GLY A 55 -0.07 -0.03 -2.81
C GLY A 55 -1.04 0.18 -1.66
N ALA A 56 -0.53 -0.04 -0.46
CA ALA A 56 -1.34 0.00 0.75
C ALA A 56 -0.58 0.61 1.92
N PHE A 57 -1.30 1.34 2.76
CA PHE A 57 -0.88 1.60 4.12
C PHE A 57 -1.39 0.45 5.00
N CYS A 58 -0.45 -0.26 5.61
CA CYS A 58 -0.71 -1.39 6.49
C CYS A 58 -0.63 -0.90 7.93
N SER A 59 -1.69 -1.08 8.72
CA SER A 59 -1.72 -0.61 10.11
C SER A 59 -0.78 -1.40 11.03
N GLU A 60 -0.52 -2.67 10.72
CA GLU A 60 0.39 -3.56 11.46
C GLU A 60 0.91 -4.66 10.53
N TRP A 61 1.98 -5.36 10.96
CA TRP A 61 2.45 -6.59 10.32
C TRP A 61 2.37 -7.76 11.27
N ARG A 62 1.88 -8.89 10.74
CA ARG A 62 1.89 -10.17 11.44
C ARG A 62 2.49 -11.23 10.56
N GLU A 63 3.18 -12.16 11.20
CA GLU A 63 3.67 -13.35 10.53
C GLU A 63 2.49 -14.22 10.07
N PRO A 64 2.69 -15.04 9.01
CA PRO A 64 1.69 -15.98 8.55
C PRO A 64 1.19 -16.90 9.67
N ALA A 65 -0.11 -16.82 9.96
CA ALA A 65 -0.76 -17.69 10.94
C ALA A 65 -1.25 -19.00 10.30
N SER A 66 -1.32 -20.07 11.11
CA SER A 66 -1.98 -21.32 10.76
C SER A 66 -3.03 -21.62 11.84
N PRO A 67 -4.35 -21.49 11.56
CA PRO A 67 -4.97 -21.21 10.26
C PRO A 67 -4.80 -19.75 9.77
N PRO A 68 -4.95 -19.47 8.45
CA PRO A 68 -4.93 -18.12 7.91
C PRO A 68 -6.02 -17.27 8.55
N ALA A 69 -5.67 -16.05 8.96
CA ALA A 69 -6.61 -15.13 9.59
C ALA A 69 -6.35 -13.71 9.10
N PHE A 70 -7.43 -12.98 8.84
CA PHE A 70 -7.35 -11.55 8.56
C PHE A 70 -6.97 -10.79 9.83
N TYR A 71 -6.13 -9.78 9.68
CA TYR A 71 -5.69 -8.91 10.76
C TYR A 71 -5.62 -7.46 10.27
N GLY A 72 -5.33 -6.54 11.18
CA GLY A 72 -5.27 -5.11 10.91
C GLY A 72 -6.44 -4.34 11.48
N SER A 73 -6.47 -3.05 11.17
CA SER A 73 -7.50 -2.12 11.61
C SER A 73 -8.02 -1.27 10.44
N GLY A 74 -9.10 -0.53 10.68
CA GLY A 74 -9.68 0.43 9.75
C GLY A 74 -8.77 1.62 9.39
N GLU A 75 -7.58 1.71 10.00
CA GLU A 75 -6.54 2.65 9.56
C GLU A 75 -5.86 2.19 8.27
N THR A 76 -5.98 0.91 7.91
CA THR A 76 -5.48 0.35 6.65
C THR A 76 -6.22 0.99 5.48
N PHE A 77 -5.49 1.34 4.43
CA PHE A 77 -6.08 1.87 3.21
C PHE A 77 -5.24 1.50 1.99
N LEU A 78 -5.89 1.44 0.83
CA LEU A 78 -5.18 1.33 -0.45
C LEU A 78 -4.92 2.72 -1.01
N PHE A 79 -3.89 2.83 -1.83
CA PHE A 79 -3.64 4.04 -2.58
C PHE A 79 -3.15 3.75 -3.98
N THR A 80 -3.43 4.67 -4.89
CA THR A 80 -2.88 4.70 -6.24
C THR A 80 -2.31 6.08 -6.51
N VAL A 81 -1.24 6.15 -7.28
CA VAL A 81 -0.59 7.39 -7.68
C VAL A 81 -0.75 7.50 -9.19
N GLU A 82 -1.56 8.46 -9.59
CA GLU A 82 -1.83 8.77 -10.99
C GLU A 82 -0.94 9.94 -11.42
N ARG A 83 -0.20 9.78 -12.52
CA ARG A 83 0.50 10.91 -13.13
C ARG A 83 -0.49 11.75 -13.89
N VAL A 84 -0.70 12.98 -13.43
CA VAL A 84 -1.55 13.94 -14.14
C VAL A 84 -0.75 14.54 -15.28
N THR A 85 -0.87 13.94 -16.45
CA THR A 85 -0.30 14.47 -17.70
C THR A 85 -1.37 15.27 -18.46
N GLY A 86 -1.10 16.54 -18.74
CA GLY A 86 -1.99 17.37 -19.56
C GLY A 86 -2.68 18.54 -18.85
N LEU A 87 -2.26 18.89 -17.62
CA LEU A 87 -2.70 20.16 -17.03
C LEU A 87 -2.17 21.34 -17.85
N PRO A 88 -3.01 22.35 -18.13
CA PRO A 88 -2.54 23.58 -18.76
C PRO A 88 -1.47 24.22 -17.86
N PRO A 89 -0.42 24.85 -18.44
CA PRO A 89 0.60 25.54 -17.65
C PRO A 89 -0.08 26.59 -16.77
N LEU A 90 0.10 26.48 -15.45
CA LEU A 90 -0.34 27.50 -14.50
C LEU A 90 0.30 28.85 -14.89
N PRO A 91 -0.42 29.97 -14.73
CA PRO A 91 0.15 31.29 -15.00
C PRO A 91 1.41 31.48 -14.16
N ALA A 92 2.49 31.92 -14.79
CA ALA A 92 3.85 32.03 -14.24
C ALA A 92 4.00 32.95 -13.00
N SER A 93 2.90 33.51 -12.48
CA SER A 93 2.88 34.41 -11.32
C SER A 93 2.83 33.67 -9.97
N THR A 94 2.45 32.39 -9.94
CA THR A 94 2.55 31.54 -8.76
C THR A 94 3.68 30.55 -9.02
N GLY A 95 4.83 30.67 -8.34
CA GLY A 95 5.97 29.74 -8.46
C GLY A 95 5.69 28.30 -7.99
N GLU A 96 4.42 27.90 -7.95
CA GLU A 96 3.97 26.57 -7.58
C GLU A 96 3.88 25.71 -8.84
N VAL A 97 4.86 24.81 -8.99
CA VAL A 97 4.79 23.72 -9.96
C VAL A 97 3.60 22.84 -9.56
N PRO A 98 2.59 22.62 -10.43
CA PRO A 98 1.45 21.80 -10.07
C PRO A 98 1.95 20.39 -9.73
N PRO A 99 1.37 19.72 -8.72
CA PRO A 99 1.76 18.36 -8.40
C PRO A 99 1.52 17.48 -9.64
N HIS A 100 2.61 17.01 -10.25
CA HIS A 100 2.59 16.12 -11.42
C HIS A 100 2.01 14.73 -11.10
N GLU A 101 1.64 14.48 -9.83
CA GLU A 101 1.16 13.22 -9.30
C GLU A 101 -0.02 13.48 -8.36
N ALA A 102 -1.14 12.79 -8.60
CA ALA A 102 -2.32 12.77 -7.75
C ALA A 102 -2.38 11.43 -7.00
N VAL A 103 -2.56 11.47 -5.68
CA VAL A 103 -2.69 10.27 -4.85
C VAL A 103 -4.16 10.05 -4.53
N HIS A 104 -4.72 8.96 -5.04
CA HIS A 104 -6.07 8.51 -4.67
C HIS A 104 -5.97 7.54 -3.50
N VAL A 105 -6.80 7.71 -2.48
CA VAL A 105 -6.76 6.92 -1.25
C VAL A 105 -8.11 6.27 -1.02
N HIS A 106 -8.13 4.94 -0.96
CA HIS A 106 -9.32 4.13 -0.70
C HIS A 106 -9.28 3.63 0.74
N ARG A 107 -10.01 4.34 1.61
CA ARG A 107 -10.11 4.01 3.03
C ARG A 107 -11.10 2.88 3.27
N TRP A 108 -11.08 2.34 4.49
CA TRP A 108 -12.03 1.33 4.92
C TRP A 108 -13.49 1.77 4.68
N SER A 109 -14.26 0.92 4.00
CA SER A 109 -15.67 1.16 3.68
C SER A 109 -16.63 0.92 4.86
N GLY A 110 -16.17 0.23 5.91
CA GLY A 110 -17.02 -0.24 7.00
C GLY A 110 -17.75 -1.58 6.72
N ALA A 111 -17.64 -2.15 5.52
CA ALA A 111 -18.43 -3.32 5.13
C ALA A 111 -17.97 -4.63 5.79
N ASN A 112 -16.66 -4.80 6.01
CA ASN A 112 -16.06 -5.99 6.63
C ASN A 112 -14.70 -5.64 7.27
N SER A 113 -14.08 -6.57 8.00
CA SER A 113 -12.76 -6.36 8.63
C SER A 113 -11.64 -7.17 7.99
N PHE A 114 -11.73 -7.46 6.68
CA PHE A 114 -10.75 -8.26 5.94
C PHE A 114 -9.59 -7.42 5.41
N PHE A 115 -8.90 -6.72 6.31
CA PHE A 115 -7.91 -5.69 5.96
C PHE A 115 -6.64 -6.27 5.36
N MET A 116 -5.98 -7.20 6.05
CA MET A 116 -4.70 -7.75 5.64
C MET A 116 -4.67 -9.25 5.90
N LEU A 117 -4.03 -10.00 5.02
CA LEU A 117 -3.84 -11.43 5.12
C LEU A 117 -2.41 -11.77 4.71
N SER A 118 -1.67 -12.38 5.65
CA SER A 118 -0.31 -12.85 5.42
C SER A 118 -0.31 -14.36 5.41
N GLU A 119 0.13 -14.94 4.30
CA GLU A 119 0.32 -16.37 4.14
C GLU A 119 1.75 -16.67 3.67
N ARG A 120 2.15 -17.95 3.78
CA ARG A 120 3.46 -18.38 3.29
C ARG A 120 3.58 -18.25 1.77
N GLY A 121 2.47 -18.41 1.06
CA GLY A 121 2.43 -18.40 -0.41
C GLY A 121 2.09 -17.05 -1.02
N HIS A 122 1.52 -16.12 -0.25
CA HIS A 122 1.09 -14.82 -0.76
C HIS A 122 0.84 -13.82 0.36
N LEU A 123 0.77 -12.54 -0.01
CA LEU A 123 0.33 -11.44 0.81
C LEU A 123 -0.89 -10.79 0.16
N ALA A 124 -1.91 -10.46 0.94
CA ALA A 124 -3.07 -9.74 0.44
C ALA A 124 -3.52 -8.61 1.37
N VAL A 125 -4.08 -7.55 0.77
CA VAL A 125 -4.66 -6.39 1.45
C VAL A 125 -6.03 -6.08 0.85
N GLY A 126 -7.06 -6.12 1.69
CA GLY A 126 -8.45 -5.91 1.33
C GLY A 126 -9.05 -7.14 0.68
N SER A 127 -10.24 -7.56 1.11
CA SER A 127 -10.94 -8.72 0.54
C SER A 127 -12.45 -8.46 0.42
N GLY A 128 -13.25 -9.53 0.32
CA GLY A 128 -14.71 -9.46 0.18
C GLY A 128 -15.16 -9.45 -1.29
N GLY A 129 -14.56 -10.34 -2.08
CA GLY A 129 -14.74 -10.47 -3.53
C GLY A 129 -13.38 -10.80 -4.15
N HIS A 130 -12.70 -9.78 -4.64
CA HIS A 130 -11.29 -9.84 -5.02
C HIS A 130 -10.40 -9.28 -3.91
N PHE A 131 -9.10 -9.57 -3.99
CA PHE A 131 -8.13 -8.88 -3.17
C PHE A 131 -7.86 -7.50 -3.75
N GLY A 132 -7.91 -6.47 -2.89
CA GLY A 132 -7.59 -5.11 -3.27
C GLY A 132 -6.14 -4.98 -3.75
N LEU A 133 -5.26 -5.69 -3.07
CA LEU A 133 -3.90 -5.96 -3.46
C LEU A 133 -3.55 -7.40 -3.11
N TRP A 134 -2.90 -8.11 -4.02
CA TRP A 134 -2.38 -9.46 -3.82
C TRP A 134 -0.98 -9.55 -4.45
N LEU A 135 -0.07 -10.22 -3.75
CA LEU A 135 1.31 -10.47 -4.20
C LEU A 135 1.66 -11.93 -3.93
N ASP A 136 2.37 -12.56 -4.87
CA ASP A 136 2.87 -13.93 -4.70
C ASP A 136 4.08 -14.02 -3.75
N ALA A 137 4.48 -15.25 -3.42
CA ALA A 137 5.62 -15.54 -2.54
C ALA A 137 6.96 -14.98 -3.06
N GLU A 138 7.04 -14.75 -4.37
CA GLU A 138 8.24 -14.23 -5.03
C GLU A 138 8.16 -12.71 -5.23
N LEU A 139 7.10 -12.02 -4.78
CA LEU A 139 6.91 -10.58 -5.00
C LEU A 139 7.12 -10.15 -6.46
N LEU A 140 6.87 -11.06 -7.39
CA LEU A 140 7.09 -10.89 -8.82
C LEU A 140 5.77 -10.72 -9.55
N HIS A 141 4.78 -11.50 -9.14
CA HIS A 141 3.42 -11.39 -9.67
C HIS A 141 2.50 -10.84 -8.60
N GLY A 142 1.58 -10.00 -9.06
CA GLY A 142 0.56 -9.42 -8.22
C GLY A 142 -0.74 -9.24 -8.98
N SER A 143 -1.81 -9.02 -8.23
CA SER A 143 -3.11 -8.68 -8.76
C SER A 143 -3.75 -7.61 -7.87
N SER A 144 -4.54 -6.73 -8.48
CA SER A 144 -5.35 -5.74 -7.77
C SER A 144 -6.74 -5.75 -8.38
N GLY A 145 -7.77 -5.78 -7.54
CA GLY A 145 -9.15 -5.77 -7.97
C GLY A 145 -10.07 -5.02 -7.01
N PRO A 146 -11.36 -4.90 -7.33
CA PRO A 146 -12.33 -4.25 -6.45
C PRO A 146 -12.50 -5.08 -5.17
N SER A 147 -12.31 -4.42 -4.03
CA SER A 147 -12.51 -5.01 -2.71
C SER A 147 -13.63 -4.27 -1.98
N THR A 148 -14.61 -5.02 -1.46
CA THR A 148 -15.65 -4.42 -0.62
C THR A 148 -15.11 -3.87 0.69
N THR A 149 -13.94 -4.34 1.17
CA THR A 149 -13.25 -3.78 2.34
C THR A 149 -12.90 -2.30 2.15
N PHE A 150 -12.47 -1.89 0.95
CA PHE A 150 -12.01 -0.51 0.70
C PHE A 150 -12.89 0.28 -0.27
N GLY A 151 -13.86 -0.37 -0.93
CA GLY A 151 -14.72 0.29 -1.91
C GLY A 151 -13.92 0.92 -3.05
N ASN A 152 -12.84 0.24 -3.47
CA ASN A 152 -11.95 0.68 -4.54
C ASN A 152 -12.40 0.22 -5.93
#